data_AF-A0A7S0NNG9-F1
#
_entry.id   AF-A0A7S0NNG9-F1
#
_cell.length_a   1.000
_cell.length_b   1.000
_cell.length_c   1.000
_cell.angle_alpha   90.00
_cell.angle_beta   90.00
_cell.angle_gamma   90.00
#
_symmetry.space_group_name_H-M   'P 1'
#
loop_
_entity.id
_entity.type
_entity.pdbx_description
1 polymer ?
#
loop_
_entity_poly.entity_id
_entity_poly.type
_entity_poly.pdbx_seq_one_letter_code
_entity_poly.pdbx_strand_id
1 'polypeptide(L)'
;ARYVDCEAPSCSAVRPARLLPASWASARRLVSTRSTRVERTVYSAIGVLHGLFPPSGAEEAREIEREIELNGSPADEFMVLNDARCPRLSELFRQGLRLSTKHLDAEQREAIAAVEDGSEWACADEPWKLICYRDWYACRRAASKLIPPAVEQMAVALDVATARQMHHIFEAGAHFTDDPEATRSEALKLTIGRLWAHVLGLLSAPDGRLHLCSGHDWSVSPLLMCISAPDDPNLSHWPPFCANLAVELWSTREADVSMPRRLSHPSSGGGGAREAGRHVRVLYNGQPIKLRCAPARETCTLAEFNAMVGPFCVQDFAAEGQARAGEVKAKASTGFNTQTE
;
A
#
# COMPACT_ATOMS: atom_id res chain seq x y z
N ALA A 1 -11.19 -18.76 -0.79
CA ALA A 1 -11.39 -18.40 0.62
C ALA A 1 -12.78 -18.83 1.07
N ARG A 2 -12.88 -19.52 2.22
CA ARG A 2 -14.12 -20.17 2.70
C ARG A 2 -14.75 -19.35 3.86
N TYR A 3 -15.96 -18.82 3.62
CA TYR A 3 -17.15 -18.76 4.52
C TYR A 3 -17.31 -17.75 5.67
N VAL A 4 -18.58 -17.31 5.82
CA VAL A 4 -19.45 -17.51 7.01
C VAL A 4 -20.86 -17.91 6.52
N ASP A 5 -21.38 -19.07 6.93
CA ASP A 5 -22.81 -19.45 6.77
C ASP A 5 -23.56 -18.91 7.99
N CYS A 6 -24.28 -17.80 7.84
CA CYS A 6 -24.99 -17.15 8.95
C CYS A 6 -26.20 -17.97 9.46
N GLU A 7 -26.59 -19.04 8.75
CA GLU A 7 -27.63 -19.97 9.17
C GLU A 7 -27.07 -21.23 9.85
N ALA A 8 -25.74 -21.36 9.98
CA ALA A 8 -25.12 -22.52 10.61
C ALA A 8 -25.30 -22.47 12.14
N PRO A 9 -25.92 -23.48 12.78
CA PRO A 9 -26.12 -23.50 14.23
C PRO A 9 -24.83 -23.80 15.03
N SER A 10 -23.74 -24.19 14.36
CA SER A 10 -22.44 -24.47 14.98
C SER A 10 -21.30 -24.31 13.98
N CYS A 11 -20.06 -24.19 14.45
CA CYS A 11 -18.86 -24.16 13.61
C CYS A 11 -18.69 -25.42 12.74
N SER A 12 -19.16 -26.58 13.20
CA SER A 12 -19.13 -27.84 12.43
C SER A 12 -20.23 -27.94 11.36
N ALA A 13 -21.26 -27.10 11.44
CA ALA A 13 -22.39 -27.06 10.51
C ALA A 13 -22.23 -26.01 9.38
N VAL A 14 -21.11 -25.30 9.36
CA VAL A 14 -20.79 -24.25 8.40
C VAL A 14 -20.76 -24.87 6.99
N ARG A 15 -21.76 -24.55 6.13
CA ARG A 15 -21.88 -25.02 4.72
C ARG A 15 -21.26 -24.05 3.72
N PRO A 16 -20.72 -24.51 2.55
CA PRO A 16 -20.11 -23.68 1.51
C PRO A 16 -20.76 -22.32 1.29
N ALA A 17 -20.31 -21.31 2.05
CA ALA A 17 -20.83 -19.96 1.98
C ALA A 17 -19.85 -19.08 1.23
N ARG A 18 -20.41 -18.25 0.34
CA ARG A 18 -19.65 -17.22 -0.36
C ARG A 18 -19.66 -15.95 0.50
N LEU A 19 -18.48 -15.34 0.69
CA LEU A 19 -18.35 -14.02 1.32
C LEU A 19 -19.13 -12.94 0.56
N LEU A 20 -19.21 -13.09 -0.76
CA LEU A 20 -19.95 -12.21 -1.65
C LEU A 20 -20.96 -13.03 -2.47
N PRO A 21 -22.14 -12.47 -2.77
CA PRO A 21 -23.09 -13.08 -3.71
C PRO A 21 -22.48 -13.34 -5.09
N ALA A 22 -23.10 -14.23 -5.87
CA ALA A 22 -22.59 -14.59 -7.20
C ALA A 22 -22.84 -13.53 -8.29
N SER A 23 -23.79 -12.60 -8.08
CA SER A 23 -24.19 -11.60 -9.07
C SER A 23 -24.00 -10.18 -8.54
N TRP A 24 -23.77 -9.24 -9.45
CA TRP A 24 -23.61 -7.83 -9.11
C TRP A 24 -24.87 -7.26 -8.45
N ALA A 25 -26.05 -7.57 -8.99
CA ALA A 25 -27.33 -7.11 -8.43
C ALA A 25 -27.48 -7.39 -6.92
N SER A 26 -26.96 -8.54 -6.47
CA SER A 26 -26.98 -8.94 -5.05
C SER A 26 -25.79 -8.39 -4.27
N ALA A 27 -24.63 -8.26 -4.91
CA ALA A 27 -23.38 -7.86 -4.28
C ALA A 27 -23.15 -6.34 -4.20
N ARG A 28 -23.82 -5.53 -5.02
CA ARG A 28 -23.56 -4.07 -5.15
C ARG A 28 -23.64 -3.28 -3.84
N ARG A 29 -24.41 -3.76 -2.85
CA ARG A 29 -24.48 -3.12 -1.52
C ARG A 29 -23.41 -3.60 -0.54
N LEU A 30 -22.68 -4.65 -0.91
CA LEU A 30 -21.65 -5.33 -0.14
C LEU A 30 -20.24 -5.05 -0.69
N VAL A 31 -20.12 -4.22 -1.73
CA VAL A 31 -18.86 -3.82 -2.33
C VAL A 31 -18.81 -2.30 -2.38
N SER A 32 -17.72 -1.72 -1.90
CA SER A 32 -17.39 -0.31 -2.10
C SER A 32 -16.10 -0.26 -2.90
N THR A 33 -16.14 0.38 -4.07
CA THR A 33 -14.98 0.45 -4.96
C THR A 33 -14.49 1.87 -5.05
N ARG A 34 -13.19 2.07 -4.85
CA ARG A 34 -12.50 3.33 -5.00
C ARG A 34 -11.30 3.19 -5.91
N SER A 35 -11.04 4.18 -6.76
CA SER A 35 -9.86 4.23 -7.61
C SER A 35 -9.20 5.61 -7.55
N THR A 36 -7.89 5.66 -7.75
CA THR A 36 -7.22 6.93 -8.07
C THR A 36 -7.76 7.50 -9.38
N ARG A 37 -7.60 8.81 -9.60
CA ARG A 37 -8.03 9.50 -10.83
C ARG A 37 -7.10 9.25 -12.02
N VAL A 38 -6.63 8.02 -12.17
CA VAL A 38 -5.74 7.60 -13.26
C VAL A 38 -6.48 6.53 -14.07
N GLU A 39 -6.59 6.76 -15.38
CA GLU A 39 -7.35 5.90 -16.29
C GLU A 39 -7.04 4.39 -16.11
N ARG A 40 -5.75 4.04 -16.04
CA ARG A 40 -5.32 2.65 -15.86
C ARG A 40 -5.82 1.99 -14.56
N THR A 41 -5.94 2.74 -13.47
CA THR A 41 -6.44 2.20 -12.19
C THR A 41 -7.96 2.06 -12.23
N VAL A 42 -8.66 2.96 -12.91
CA VAL A 42 -10.12 2.85 -13.11
C VAL A 42 -10.42 1.59 -13.94
N TYR A 43 -9.76 1.40 -15.08
CA TYR A 43 -9.95 0.20 -15.89
C TYR A 43 -9.50 -1.09 -15.19
N SER A 44 -8.46 -1.04 -14.36
CA SER A 44 -8.09 -2.21 -13.54
C SER A 44 -9.19 -2.57 -12.56
N ALA A 45 -9.80 -1.58 -11.88
CA ALA A 45 -10.93 -1.82 -10.99
C ALA A 45 -12.14 -2.40 -11.72
N ILE A 46 -12.48 -1.88 -12.91
CA ILE A 46 -13.55 -2.43 -13.77
C ILE A 46 -13.25 -3.90 -14.10
N GLY A 47 -12.01 -4.20 -14.54
CA GLY A 47 -11.60 -5.56 -14.86
C GLY A 47 -11.74 -6.53 -13.68
N VAL A 48 -11.36 -6.09 -12.47
CA VAL A 48 -11.54 -6.88 -11.24
C VAL A 48 -13.02 -7.12 -10.96
N LEU A 49 -13.86 -6.08 -11.04
CA LEU A 49 -15.30 -6.21 -10.78
C LEU A 49 -15.98 -7.10 -11.82
N HIS A 50 -15.64 -7.00 -13.10
CA HIS A 50 -16.15 -7.90 -14.14
C HIS A 50 -15.69 -9.35 -13.93
N GLY A 51 -14.49 -9.57 -13.40
CA GLY A 51 -14.01 -10.90 -13.04
C GLY A 51 -14.74 -11.50 -11.83
N LEU A 52 -15.02 -10.67 -10.81
CA LEU A 52 -15.75 -11.09 -9.60
C LEU A 52 -17.26 -11.26 -9.86
N PHE A 53 -17.83 -10.40 -10.70
CA PHE A 53 -19.25 -10.33 -11.03
C PHE A 53 -19.42 -10.22 -12.54
N PRO A 54 -19.31 -11.33 -13.29
CA PRO A 54 -19.46 -11.31 -14.75
C PRO A 54 -20.81 -10.71 -15.16
N PRO A 55 -20.83 -9.62 -15.95
CA PRO A 55 -22.07 -8.97 -16.34
C PRO A 55 -22.85 -9.85 -17.32
N SER A 56 -24.17 -9.90 -17.16
CA SER A 56 -25.09 -10.64 -18.03
C SER A 56 -25.33 -9.94 -19.38
N GLY A 57 -24.94 -8.67 -19.48
CA GLY A 57 -25.09 -7.84 -20.67
C GLY A 57 -24.50 -6.44 -20.49
N ALA A 58 -24.57 -5.62 -21.55
CA ALA A 58 -23.95 -4.29 -21.58
C ALA A 58 -24.52 -3.30 -20.56
N GLU A 59 -25.79 -3.45 -20.16
CA GLU A 59 -26.41 -2.60 -19.15
C GLU A 59 -25.83 -2.85 -17.75
N GLU A 60 -25.73 -4.12 -17.33
CA GLU A 60 -25.13 -4.50 -16.04
C GLU A 60 -23.64 -4.11 -15.99
N ALA A 61 -22.91 -4.23 -17.11
CA ALA A 61 -21.53 -3.75 -17.19
C ALA A 61 -21.43 -2.24 -16.90
N ARG A 62 -22.28 -1.42 -17.53
CA ARG A 62 -22.33 0.03 -17.26
C ARG A 62 -22.79 0.37 -15.85
N GLU A 63 -23.58 -0.50 -15.20
CA GLU A 63 -23.91 -0.33 -13.78
C GLU A 63 -22.69 -0.56 -12.89
N ILE A 64 -21.93 -1.63 -13.13
CA ILE A 64 -20.68 -1.92 -12.41
C ILE A 64 -19.70 -0.74 -12.53
N GLU A 65 -19.51 -0.23 -13.75
CA GLU A 65 -18.59 0.88 -14.03
C GLU A 65 -18.95 2.18 -13.30
N ARG A 66 -20.26 2.46 -13.12
CA ARG A 66 -20.75 3.68 -12.44
C ARG A 66 -20.55 3.66 -10.92
N GLU A 67 -20.27 2.51 -10.34
CA GLU A 67 -20.15 2.31 -8.90
C GLU A 67 -18.69 2.46 -8.40
N ILE A 68 -17.77 2.82 -9.31
CA ILE A 68 -16.39 3.14 -8.98
C ILE A 68 -16.32 4.60 -8.53
N GLU A 69 -16.11 4.80 -7.23
CA GLU A 69 -15.83 6.13 -6.69
C GLU A 69 -14.40 6.56 -7.08
N LEU A 70 -14.28 7.75 -7.66
CA LEU A 70 -12.99 8.39 -7.84
C LEU A 70 -12.57 9.03 -6.52
N ASN A 71 -11.30 8.85 -6.14
CA ASN A 71 -10.83 9.42 -4.89
C ASN A 71 -10.78 10.96 -4.95
N GLY A 72 -11.55 11.60 -4.06
CA GLY A 72 -11.47 13.02 -3.67
C GLY A 72 -11.30 14.03 -4.81
N SER A 73 -10.90 15.26 -4.50
CA SER A 73 -10.19 16.10 -5.48
C SER A 73 -8.74 15.58 -5.60
N PRO A 74 -7.96 15.95 -6.64
CA PRO A 74 -6.52 15.63 -6.66
C PRO A 74 -5.78 16.10 -5.40
N ALA A 75 -6.28 17.15 -4.75
CA ALA A 75 -5.73 17.69 -3.51
C ALA A 75 -6.08 16.82 -2.27
N ASP A 76 -7.06 15.92 -2.38
CA ASP A 76 -7.49 15.04 -1.30
C ASP A 76 -7.06 13.58 -1.51
N GLU A 77 -6.44 13.27 -2.65
CA GLU A 77 -5.88 11.96 -2.97
C GLU A 77 -4.98 11.46 -1.82
N PHE A 78 -5.23 10.23 -1.38
CA PHE A 78 -4.57 9.59 -0.25
C PHE A 78 -4.15 8.15 -0.52
N MET A 79 -4.54 7.59 -1.66
CA MET A 79 -4.16 6.25 -2.07
C MET A 79 -2.76 6.24 -2.69
N VAL A 80 -2.20 7.40 -3.04
CA VAL A 80 -0.83 7.58 -3.52
C VAL A 80 -0.15 8.73 -2.80
N LEU A 81 1.17 8.79 -2.94
CA LEU A 81 1.97 9.93 -2.52
C LEU A 81 1.40 11.24 -3.10
N ASN A 82 1.06 12.17 -2.22
CA ASN A 82 0.50 13.48 -2.57
C ASN A 82 1.28 14.58 -1.85
N ASP A 83 2.41 14.97 -2.43
CA ASP A 83 3.31 15.96 -1.85
C ASP A 83 2.87 17.41 -2.11
N ALA A 84 1.89 17.62 -2.99
CA ALA A 84 1.38 18.95 -3.34
C ALA A 84 0.81 19.73 -2.14
N ARG A 85 0.30 19.05 -1.11
CA ARG A 85 -0.23 19.67 0.12
C ARG A 85 0.66 19.50 1.35
N CYS A 86 1.77 18.80 1.21
CA CYS A 86 2.66 18.50 2.32
C CYS A 86 4.09 18.86 1.93
N PRO A 87 4.52 20.12 2.16
CA PRO A 87 5.88 20.56 1.86
C PRO A 87 6.94 19.67 2.50
N ARG A 88 6.68 19.17 3.72
CA ARG A 88 7.55 18.23 4.41
C ARG A 88 7.67 16.88 3.69
N LEU A 89 6.58 16.32 3.17
CA LEU A 89 6.62 15.11 2.34
C LEU A 89 7.43 15.35 1.07
N SER A 90 7.24 16.50 0.42
CA SER A 90 7.98 16.87 -0.78
C SER A 90 9.49 17.00 -0.51
N GLU A 91 9.87 17.57 0.63
CA GLU A 91 11.27 17.62 1.10
C GLU A 91 11.84 16.21 1.35
N LEU A 92 11.13 15.38 2.13
CA LEU A 92 11.54 14.02 2.47
C LEU A 92 11.69 13.14 1.22
N PHE A 93 10.76 13.25 0.27
CA PHE A 93 10.81 12.51 -0.98
C PHE A 93 12.02 12.92 -1.84
N ARG A 94 12.27 14.22 -1.99
CA ARG A 94 13.47 14.71 -2.70
C ARG A 94 14.76 14.32 -1.99
N GLN A 95 14.77 14.33 -0.66
CA GLN A 95 15.88 13.85 0.14
C GLN A 95 16.14 12.36 -0.14
N GLY A 96 15.10 11.52 -0.10
CA GLY A 96 15.19 10.10 -0.39
C GLY A 96 15.71 9.81 -1.79
N LEU A 97 15.17 10.51 -2.79
CA LEU A 97 15.66 10.45 -4.18
C LEU A 97 17.15 10.79 -4.25
N ARG A 98 17.56 11.96 -3.76
CA ARG A 98 18.96 12.40 -3.78
C ARG A 98 19.89 11.42 -3.07
N LEU A 99 19.53 10.96 -1.87
CA LEU A 99 20.37 10.06 -1.09
C LEU A 99 20.46 8.67 -1.72
N SER A 100 19.34 8.13 -2.24
CA SER A 100 19.34 6.84 -2.94
C SER A 100 20.24 6.85 -4.18
N THR A 101 20.26 7.95 -4.94
CA THR A 101 21.13 8.12 -6.11
C THR A 101 22.60 8.31 -5.74
N LYS A 102 22.87 9.10 -4.69
CA LYS A 102 24.26 9.33 -4.23
C LYS A 102 24.89 8.03 -3.73
N HIS A 103 24.10 7.19 -3.07
CA HIS A 103 24.56 5.99 -2.37
C HIS A 103 24.20 4.69 -3.09
N LEU A 104 24.15 4.69 -4.42
CA LEU A 104 23.98 3.44 -5.18
C LEU A 104 25.07 2.43 -4.80
N ASP A 105 24.66 1.20 -4.51
CA ASP A 105 25.61 0.11 -4.21
C ASP A 105 26.21 -0.49 -5.49
N ALA A 106 27.06 -1.51 -5.32
CA ALA A 106 27.72 -2.18 -6.45
C ALA A 106 26.73 -2.90 -7.37
N GLU A 107 25.73 -3.58 -6.82
CA GLU A 107 24.72 -4.33 -7.58
C GLU A 107 23.85 -3.38 -8.41
N GLN A 108 23.47 -2.24 -7.83
CA GLN A 108 22.70 -1.21 -8.53
C GLN A 108 23.48 -0.57 -9.68
N ARG A 109 24.77 -0.29 -9.49
CA ARG A 109 25.64 0.24 -10.55
C ARG A 109 25.86 -0.78 -11.66
N GLU A 110 26.06 -2.05 -11.29
CA GLU A 110 26.19 -3.15 -12.25
C GLU A 110 24.92 -3.33 -13.07
N ALA A 111 23.73 -3.27 -12.45
CA ALA A 111 22.46 -3.35 -13.17
C ALA A 111 22.27 -2.20 -14.17
N ILE A 112 22.64 -0.96 -13.79
CA ILE A 112 22.62 0.19 -14.71
C ILE A 112 23.58 -0.04 -15.88
N ALA A 113 24.84 -0.41 -15.60
CA ALA A 113 25.86 -0.63 -16.62
C ALA A 113 25.47 -1.76 -17.58
N ALA A 114 24.96 -2.88 -17.07
CA ALA A 114 24.51 -4.00 -17.89
C ALA A 114 23.38 -3.63 -18.86
N VAL A 115 22.47 -2.74 -18.44
CA VAL A 115 21.40 -2.23 -19.32
C VAL A 115 21.96 -1.27 -20.37
N GLU A 116 22.79 -0.31 -19.97
CA GLU A 116 23.32 0.74 -20.87
C GLU A 116 24.38 0.20 -21.86
N ASP A 117 25.28 -0.68 -21.42
CA ASP A 117 26.30 -1.30 -22.27
C ASP A 117 25.72 -2.42 -23.15
N GLY A 118 24.68 -3.09 -22.66
CA GLY A 118 24.05 -4.25 -23.30
C GLY A 118 22.86 -3.93 -24.20
N SER A 119 22.48 -2.65 -24.36
CA SER A 119 21.34 -2.24 -25.16
C SER A 119 21.43 -0.79 -25.67
N GLU A 120 20.42 -0.35 -26.41
CA GLU A 120 20.26 1.06 -26.80
C GLU A 120 19.42 1.87 -25.80
N TRP A 121 19.08 1.27 -24.64
CA TRP A 121 18.27 1.94 -23.63
C TRP A 121 19.13 2.94 -22.86
N ALA A 122 18.72 4.21 -22.85
CA ALA A 122 19.38 5.26 -22.12
C ALA A 122 18.34 6.16 -21.45
N CYS A 123 18.47 6.35 -20.14
CA CYS A 123 17.66 7.30 -19.38
C CYS A 123 18.52 8.48 -18.94
N ALA A 124 18.15 9.68 -19.39
CA ALA A 124 18.90 10.91 -19.10
C ALA A 124 18.73 11.41 -17.66
N ASP A 125 17.68 10.97 -16.98
CA ASP A 125 17.37 11.38 -15.61
C ASP A 125 18.05 10.43 -14.63
N GLU A 126 19.30 10.74 -14.27
CA GLU A 126 20.18 9.91 -13.43
C GLU A 126 19.49 9.38 -12.15
N PRO A 127 18.75 10.21 -11.37
CA PRO A 127 18.02 9.70 -10.21
C PRO A 127 16.99 8.60 -10.49
N TRP A 128 16.47 8.51 -11.71
CA TRP A 128 15.36 7.62 -12.08
C TRP A 128 15.77 6.44 -12.95
N LYS A 129 17.07 6.28 -13.29
CA LYS A 129 17.55 5.24 -14.22
C LYS A 129 17.01 3.83 -13.93
N LEU A 130 17.23 3.30 -12.73
CA LEU A 130 16.79 1.94 -12.37
C LEU A 130 15.27 1.78 -12.52
N ILE A 131 14.51 2.76 -12.02
CA ILE A 131 13.04 2.78 -12.12
C ILE A 131 12.58 2.80 -13.58
N CYS A 132 13.18 3.65 -14.42
CA CYS A 132 12.89 3.71 -15.85
C CYS A 132 13.22 2.38 -16.56
N TYR A 133 14.40 1.81 -16.31
CA TYR A 133 14.81 0.56 -16.94
C TYR A 133 13.92 -0.60 -16.52
N ARG A 134 13.54 -0.70 -15.25
CA ARG A 134 12.60 -1.69 -14.76
C ARG A 134 11.21 -1.50 -15.38
N ASP A 135 10.72 -0.28 -15.48
CA ASP A 135 9.42 0.01 -16.10
C ASP A 135 9.41 -0.38 -17.59
N TRP A 136 10.44 0.01 -18.34
CA TRP A 136 10.60 -0.38 -19.75
C TRP A 136 10.67 -1.88 -19.91
N TYR A 137 11.45 -2.55 -19.06
CA TYR A 137 11.53 -4.01 -19.03
C TYR A 137 10.16 -4.66 -18.79
N ALA A 138 9.49 -4.30 -17.69
CA ALA A 138 8.21 -4.87 -17.31
C ALA A 138 7.12 -4.63 -18.37
N CYS A 139 7.04 -3.42 -18.91
CA CYS A 139 6.09 -3.07 -19.97
C CYS A 139 6.35 -3.84 -21.27
N ARG A 140 7.62 -3.96 -21.69
CA ARG A 140 7.96 -4.73 -22.90
C ARG A 140 7.71 -6.21 -22.73
N ARG A 141 8.07 -6.77 -21.57
CA ARG A 141 7.80 -8.19 -21.25
C ARG A 141 6.31 -8.49 -21.25
N ALA A 142 5.49 -7.65 -20.60
CA ALA A 142 4.04 -7.81 -20.56
C ALA A 142 3.40 -7.70 -21.96
N ALA A 143 3.97 -6.89 -22.84
CA ALA A 143 3.50 -6.70 -24.21
C ALA A 143 4.15 -7.65 -25.24
N SER A 144 4.93 -8.65 -24.79
CA SER A 144 5.68 -9.57 -25.66
C SER A 144 6.54 -8.85 -26.71
N LYS A 145 7.09 -7.69 -26.36
CA LYS A 145 7.99 -6.91 -27.22
C LYS A 145 9.43 -7.44 -27.07
N LEU A 146 10.25 -7.24 -28.10
CA LEU A 146 11.67 -7.60 -28.06
C LEU A 146 12.37 -6.93 -26.86
N ILE A 147 13.08 -7.72 -26.06
CA ILE A 147 13.93 -7.27 -24.96
C ILE A 147 15.38 -7.63 -25.32
N PRO A 148 16.33 -6.69 -25.18
CA PRO A 148 17.75 -6.99 -25.38
C PRO A 148 18.21 -8.15 -24.48
N PRO A 149 18.97 -9.15 -24.99
CA PRO A 149 19.35 -10.32 -24.20
C PRO A 149 20.10 -10.00 -22.90
N ALA A 150 20.96 -8.98 -22.91
CA ALA A 150 21.67 -8.54 -21.71
C ALA A 150 20.72 -8.04 -20.61
N VAL A 151 19.67 -7.31 -21.01
CA VAL A 151 18.64 -6.82 -20.09
C VAL A 151 17.79 -7.98 -19.54
N GLU A 152 17.41 -8.95 -20.39
CA GLU A 152 16.65 -10.14 -19.94
C GLU A 152 17.44 -10.96 -18.92
N GLN A 153 18.76 -11.11 -19.11
CA GLN A 153 19.62 -11.81 -18.17
C GLN A 153 19.70 -11.10 -16.81
N MET A 154 19.55 -9.77 -16.77
CA MET A 154 19.59 -8.97 -15.54
C MET A 154 18.21 -8.70 -14.93
N ALA A 155 17.14 -9.27 -15.48
CA ALA A 155 15.77 -8.96 -15.07
C ALA A 155 15.53 -9.02 -13.56
N VAL A 156 16.01 -10.08 -12.91
CA VAL A 156 15.84 -10.28 -11.46
C VAL A 156 16.67 -9.28 -10.66
N ALA A 157 17.94 -9.10 -11.03
CA ALA A 157 18.84 -8.16 -10.36
C ALA A 157 18.33 -6.71 -10.50
N LEU A 158 17.85 -6.34 -11.70
CA LEU A 158 17.24 -5.05 -11.99
C LEU A 158 15.99 -4.81 -11.13
N ASP A 159 15.09 -5.79 -11.00
CA ASP A 159 13.89 -5.67 -10.17
C ASP A 159 14.24 -5.44 -8.69
N VAL A 160 15.18 -6.23 -8.14
CA VAL A 160 15.65 -6.10 -6.75
C VAL A 160 16.34 -4.76 -6.51
N ALA A 161 17.26 -4.37 -7.40
CA ALA A 161 17.98 -3.10 -7.35
C ALA A 161 17.02 -1.90 -7.36
N THR A 162 15.98 -1.98 -8.18
CA THR A 162 14.94 -0.95 -8.31
C THR A 162 14.05 -0.89 -7.08
N ALA A 163 13.60 -2.04 -6.55
CA ALA A 163 12.80 -2.10 -5.33
C ALA A 163 13.57 -1.50 -4.13
N ARG A 164 14.85 -1.82 -4.00
CA ARG A 164 15.76 -1.25 -2.99
C ARG A 164 15.85 0.28 -3.13
N GLN A 165 16.03 0.80 -4.35
CA GLN A 165 16.07 2.24 -4.57
C GLN A 165 14.75 2.91 -4.16
N MET A 166 13.61 2.35 -4.56
CA MET A 166 12.29 2.85 -4.19
C MET A 166 12.07 2.87 -2.67
N HIS A 167 12.54 1.85 -1.95
CA HIS A 167 12.47 1.83 -0.49
C HIS A 167 13.27 2.98 0.12
N HIS A 168 14.49 3.22 -0.35
CA HIS A 168 15.26 4.38 0.09
C HIS A 168 14.56 5.71 -0.23
N ILE A 169 13.86 5.81 -1.36
CA ILE A 169 13.08 7.01 -1.70
C ILE A 169 11.94 7.22 -0.69
N PHE A 170 11.11 6.20 -0.44
CA PHE A 170 9.97 6.30 0.47
C PHE A 170 10.34 6.45 1.94
N GLU A 171 11.52 5.97 2.34
CA GLU A 171 12.07 6.15 3.69
C GLU A 171 12.91 7.43 3.81
N ALA A 172 12.84 8.33 2.82
CA ALA A 172 13.61 9.58 2.78
C ALA A 172 15.13 9.39 2.97
N GLY A 173 15.65 8.26 2.52
CA GLY A 173 17.05 7.87 2.67
C GLY A 173 17.46 7.65 4.12
N ALA A 174 16.52 7.26 4.99
CA ALA A 174 16.70 7.07 6.44
C ALA A 174 18.03 6.38 6.82
N HIS A 175 18.44 5.34 6.09
CA HIS A 175 19.69 4.61 6.34
C HIS A 175 20.96 5.49 6.28
N PHE A 176 20.88 6.64 5.60
CA PHE A 176 21.98 7.58 5.40
C PHE A 176 21.84 8.85 6.28
N THR A 177 20.99 8.81 7.31
CA THR A 177 20.72 9.94 8.22
C THR A 177 21.17 9.61 9.65
N ASP A 178 21.32 10.65 10.49
CA ASP A 178 21.74 10.49 11.88
C ASP A 178 20.66 9.82 12.77
N ASP A 179 19.39 9.89 12.36
CA ASP A 179 18.26 9.25 13.04
C ASP A 179 17.41 8.44 12.02
N PRO A 180 17.85 7.22 11.68
CA PRO A 180 17.18 6.41 10.67
C PRO A 180 15.74 6.04 11.03
N GLU A 181 15.47 5.68 12.29
CA GLU A 181 14.14 5.22 12.69
C GLU A 181 13.12 6.37 12.67
N ALA A 182 13.48 7.54 13.20
CA ALA A 182 12.59 8.70 13.17
C ALA A 182 12.34 9.19 11.73
N THR A 183 13.39 9.25 10.90
CA THR A 183 13.27 9.66 9.49
C THR A 183 12.37 8.70 8.71
N ARG A 184 12.60 7.39 8.87
CA ARG A 184 11.78 6.35 8.24
C ARG A 184 10.32 6.43 8.66
N SER A 185 10.08 6.56 9.97
CA SER A 185 8.72 6.64 10.52
C SER A 185 7.98 7.87 9.99
N GLU A 186 8.61 9.05 10.01
CA GLU A 186 8.03 10.28 9.48
C GLU A 186 7.73 10.18 7.98
N ALA A 187 8.69 9.68 7.19
CA ALA A 187 8.55 9.58 5.75
C ALA A 187 7.42 8.63 5.34
N LEU A 188 7.34 7.44 5.93
CA LEU A 188 6.26 6.49 5.66
C LEU A 188 4.90 7.00 6.16
N LYS A 189 4.88 7.62 7.34
CA LYS A 189 3.68 8.25 7.90
C LYS A 189 3.11 9.28 6.92
N LEU A 190 3.93 10.21 6.43
CA LEU A 190 3.47 11.22 5.48
C LEU A 190 3.19 10.65 4.07
N THR A 191 3.88 9.59 3.65
CA THR A 191 3.67 8.99 2.33
C THR A 191 2.33 8.27 2.21
N ILE A 192 2.01 7.37 3.14
CA ILE A 192 0.87 6.44 3.00
C ILE A 192 -0.05 6.41 4.23
N GLY A 193 0.26 7.19 5.27
CA GLY A 193 -0.42 7.14 6.56
C GLY A 193 -1.91 7.45 6.54
N ARG A 194 -2.37 8.26 5.59
CA ARG A 194 -3.80 8.52 5.38
C ARG A 194 -4.55 7.28 4.89
N LEU A 195 -3.93 6.47 4.02
CA LEU A 195 -4.51 5.19 3.58
C LEU A 195 -4.54 4.19 4.74
N TRP A 196 -3.49 4.14 5.57
CA TRP A 196 -3.52 3.32 6.78
C TRP A 196 -4.60 3.76 7.77
N ALA A 197 -4.77 5.07 8.00
CA ALA A 197 -5.84 5.59 8.84
C ALA A 197 -7.22 5.18 8.32
N HIS A 198 -7.44 5.21 7.01
CA HIS A 198 -8.66 4.72 6.37
C HIS A 198 -8.87 3.22 6.63
N VAL A 199 -7.85 2.38 6.40
CA VAL A 199 -7.91 0.93 6.65
C VAL A 199 -8.19 0.63 8.12
N LEU A 200 -7.50 1.26 9.07
CA LEU A 200 -7.76 1.05 10.50
C LEU A 200 -9.17 1.50 10.91
N GLY A 201 -9.68 2.58 10.30
CA GLY A 201 -11.07 3.00 10.48
C GLY A 201 -12.07 1.91 10.07
N LEU A 202 -11.85 1.29 8.92
CA LEU A 202 -12.67 0.16 8.43
C LEU A 202 -12.56 -1.08 9.33
N LEU A 203 -11.37 -1.41 9.83
CA LEU A 203 -11.18 -2.56 10.72
C LEU A 203 -11.80 -2.33 12.11
N SER A 204 -11.78 -1.09 12.60
CA SER A 204 -12.34 -0.71 13.90
C SER A 204 -13.86 -0.66 13.88
N ALA A 205 -14.45 -0.22 12.77
CA ALA A 205 -15.89 -0.13 12.56
C ALA A 205 -16.31 -0.81 11.24
N PRO A 206 -16.21 -2.16 11.17
CA PRO A 206 -16.49 -2.88 9.94
C PRO A 206 -17.95 -2.73 9.53
N ASP A 207 -18.18 -2.36 8.27
CA ASP A 207 -19.52 -2.19 7.69
C ASP A 207 -20.02 -3.45 6.97
N GLY A 208 -19.24 -4.53 7.01
CA GLY A 208 -19.54 -5.81 6.36
C GLY A 208 -19.36 -5.80 4.83
N ARG A 209 -18.69 -4.79 4.27
CA ARG A 209 -18.43 -4.68 2.83
C ARG A 209 -17.01 -5.13 2.48
N LEU A 210 -16.85 -5.59 1.24
CA LEU A 210 -15.56 -5.59 0.57
C LEU A 210 -15.22 -4.16 0.14
N HIS A 211 -14.10 -3.63 0.60
CA HIS A 211 -13.56 -2.35 0.15
C HIS A 211 -12.46 -2.62 -0.87
N LEU A 212 -12.75 -2.35 -2.15
CA LEU A 212 -11.81 -2.50 -3.26
C LEU A 212 -11.16 -1.15 -3.56
N CYS A 213 -9.85 -1.04 -3.31
CA CYS A 213 -9.08 0.16 -3.58
C CYS A 213 -8.09 -0.11 -4.73
N SER A 214 -8.29 0.52 -5.88
CA SER A 214 -7.36 0.44 -7.02
C SER A 214 -6.41 1.63 -7.03
N GLY A 215 -5.15 1.35 -6.71
CA GLY A 215 -4.06 2.34 -6.66
C GLY A 215 -2.87 1.89 -7.50
N HIS A 216 -1.67 2.15 -6.99
CA HIS A 216 -0.41 2.00 -7.71
C HIS A 216 0.53 1.04 -6.97
N ASP A 217 1.59 0.62 -7.63
CA ASP A 217 2.78 0.07 -6.98
C ASP A 217 3.30 1.00 -5.86
N TRP A 218 3.28 2.32 -6.12
CA TRP A 218 3.59 3.36 -5.13
C TRP A 218 2.59 3.45 -3.97
N SER A 219 1.46 2.77 -4.04
CA SER A 219 0.56 2.55 -2.91
C SER A 219 0.94 1.28 -2.16
N VAL A 220 1.14 0.19 -2.90
CA VAL A 220 1.35 -1.15 -2.33
C VAL A 220 2.69 -1.24 -1.59
N SER A 221 3.78 -0.71 -2.15
CA SER A 221 5.10 -0.77 -1.54
C SER A 221 5.16 -0.11 -0.16
N PRO A 222 4.80 1.18 0.02
CA PRO A 222 4.85 1.78 1.35
C PRO A 222 3.85 1.16 2.33
N LEU A 223 2.72 0.58 1.88
CA LEU A 223 1.86 -0.23 2.75
C LEU A 223 2.61 -1.45 3.29
N LEU A 224 3.23 -2.25 2.41
CA LEU A 224 4.03 -3.41 2.80
C LEU A 224 5.18 -3.03 3.75
N MET A 225 5.90 -1.93 3.46
CA MET A 225 6.99 -1.44 4.30
C MET A 225 6.56 -1.10 5.73
N CYS A 226 5.29 -0.76 5.97
CA CYS A 226 4.79 -0.48 7.31
C CYS A 226 4.55 -1.76 8.14
N ILE A 227 4.20 -2.88 7.50
CA ILE A 227 3.62 -4.06 8.18
C ILE A 227 4.47 -5.33 8.08
N SER A 228 5.27 -5.47 7.02
CA SER A 228 6.07 -6.66 6.74
C SER A 228 7.34 -6.67 7.59
N ALA A 229 7.76 -7.85 8.03
CA ALA A 229 9.05 -8.03 8.69
C ALA A 229 10.20 -7.55 7.77
N PRO A 230 11.30 -6.98 8.31
CA PRO A 230 12.41 -6.45 7.50
C PRO A 230 13.05 -7.49 6.56
N ASP A 231 12.98 -8.77 6.91
CA ASP A 231 13.51 -9.91 6.16
C ASP A 231 12.46 -10.60 5.27
N ASP A 232 11.25 -10.02 5.13
CA ASP A 232 10.22 -10.60 4.28
C ASP A 232 10.64 -10.52 2.80
N PRO A 233 10.74 -11.66 2.09
CA PRO A 233 11.22 -11.69 0.70
C PRO A 233 10.31 -10.90 -0.25
N ASN A 234 9.05 -10.64 0.12
CA ASN A 234 8.15 -9.82 -0.68
C ASN A 234 8.56 -8.34 -0.73
N LEU A 235 9.38 -7.87 0.22
CA LEU A 235 9.95 -6.52 0.20
C LEU A 235 11.15 -6.42 -0.76
N SER A 236 11.74 -7.53 -1.18
CA SER A 236 12.90 -7.48 -2.08
C SER A 236 12.54 -7.17 -3.53
N HIS A 237 11.26 -7.16 -3.87
CA HIS A 237 10.77 -7.08 -5.25
C HIS A 237 9.79 -5.92 -5.46
N TRP A 238 9.79 -5.36 -6.66
CA TRP A 238 8.83 -4.33 -7.02
C TRP A 238 7.43 -4.96 -7.22
N PRO A 239 6.33 -4.34 -6.75
CA PRO A 239 5.00 -4.90 -6.95
C PRO A 239 4.69 -5.17 -8.44
N PRO A 240 4.41 -6.43 -8.84
CA PRO A 240 4.12 -6.74 -10.24
C PRO A 240 2.81 -6.08 -10.70
N PHE A 241 2.56 -6.07 -12.02
CA PHE A 241 1.23 -5.70 -12.53
C PHE A 241 0.14 -6.54 -11.87
N CYS A 242 -0.97 -5.90 -11.52
CA CYS A 242 -2.08 -6.51 -10.78
C CYS A 242 -1.71 -7.07 -9.39
N ALA A 243 -0.60 -6.60 -8.80
CA ALA A 243 -0.31 -6.89 -7.41
C ALA A 243 -1.46 -6.43 -6.51
N ASN A 244 -1.77 -7.23 -5.48
CA ASN A 244 -2.84 -6.93 -4.54
C ASN A 244 -2.41 -7.18 -3.10
N LEU A 245 -2.90 -6.32 -2.21
CA LEU A 245 -2.80 -6.46 -0.77
C LEU A 245 -4.22 -6.59 -0.20
N ALA A 246 -4.54 -7.75 0.37
CA ALA A 246 -5.82 -7.98 1.02
C ALA A 246 -5.64 -7.93 2.54
N VAL A 247 -6.39 -7.07 3.22
CA VAL A 247 -6.43 -6.99 4.68
C VAL A 247 -7.75 -7.60 5.14
N GLU A 248 -7.67 -8.75 5.78
CA GLU A 248 -8.83 -9.53 6.21
C GLU A 248 -9.05 -9.38 7.72
N LEU A 249 -10.28 -9.05 8.11
CA LEU A 249 -10.71 -9.06 9.50
C LEU A 249 -11.48 -10.35 9.80
N TRP A 250 -11.01 -11.10 10.78
CA TRP A 250 -11.60 -12.33 11.27
C TRP A 250 -12.14 -12.12 12.69
N SER A 251 -13.23 -12.80 13.04
CA SER A 251 -13.76 -12.79 14.40
C SER A 251 -14.05 -14.20 14.88
N THR A 252 -13.65 -14.47 16.12
CA THR A 252 -14.01 -15.70 16.86
C THR A 252 -15.25 -15.51 17.73
N ARG A 253 -15.85 -14.31 17.72
CA ARG A 253 -16.97 -13.95 18.59
C ARG A 253 -18.29 -14.39 17.95
N GLU A 254 -19.06 -15.21 18.66
CA GLU A 254 -20.42 -15.60 18.23
C GLU A 254 -21.35 -14.39 17.99
N ALA A 255 -21.16 -13.31 18.77
CA ALA A 255 -21.91 -12.07 18.59
C ALA A 255 -21.66 -11.38 17.24
N ASP A 256 -20.45 -11.52 16.67
CA ASP A 256 -20.12 -10.97 15.35
C ASP A 256 -20.70 -11.87 14.23
N VAL A 257 -20.91 -13.17 14.49
CA VAL A 257 -21.50 -14.14 13.55
C VAL A 257 -23.02 -13.99 13.43
N SER A 258 -23.71 -13.80 14.57
CA SER A 258 -25.18 -13.79 14.66
C SER A 258 -25.83 -12.49 14.14
N MET A 259 -25.08 -11.39 14.05
CA MET A 259 -25.58 -10.09 13.59
C MET A 259 -24.58 -9.38 12.64
N PRO A 260 -24.34 -9.89 11.41
CA PRO A 260 -23.36 -9.31 10.48
C PRO A 260 -23.64 -7.82 10.17
N ARG A 261 -24.92 -7.42 10.20
CA ARG A 261 -25.39 -6.05 9.94
C ARG A 261 -25.28 -5.08 11.13
N ARG A 262 -24.88 -5.52 12.34
CA ARG A 262 -24.70 -4.65 13.52
C ARG A 262 -23.24 -4.38 13.88
N LEU A 263 -22.29 -4.75 13.03
CA LEU A 263 -20.89 -4.33 13.20
C LEU A 263 -20.72 -2.80 13.07
N SER A 264 -21.68 -2.11 12.44
CA SER A 264 -21.68 -0.68 12.14
C SER A 264 -22.37 0.23 13.18
N HIS A 265 -23.00 -0.31 14.23
CA HIS A 265 -23.64 0.53 15.25
C HIS A 265 -22.70 0.79 16.45
N PRO A 266 -22.32 2.06 16.73
CA PRO A 266 -21.63 2.41 17.96
C PRO A 266 -22.62 2.34 19.12
N SER A 267 -22.70 1.19 19.79
CA SER A 267 -23.14 1.19 21.18
C SER A 267 -22.04 1.88 21.99
N SER A 268 -22.43 2.93 22.69
CA SER A 268 -21.62 3.95 23.37
C SER A 268 -20.84 3.45 24.60
N GLY A 269 -20.36 2.19 24.60
CA GLY A 269 -19.65 1.59 25.73
C GLY A 269 -18.40 0.83 25.32
N GLY A 270 -17.23 1.33 25.74
CA GLY A 270 -15.96 0.60 25.92
C GLY A 270 -15.31 -0.03 24.67
N GLY A 271 -14.39 0.70 24.02
CA GLY A 271 -13.65 0.20 22.84
C GLY A 271 -12.86 -1.09 23.05
N GLY A 272 -12.27 -1.31 24.23
CA GLY A 272 -11.41 -2.47 24.49
C GLY A 272 -12.11 -3.83 24.45
N ALA A 273 -13.38 -3.91 24.88
CA ALA A 273 -14.14 -5.16 24.83
C ALA A 273 -14.61 -5.52 23.42
N ARG A 274 -14.62 -4.56 22.48
CA ARG A 274 -15.04 -4.76 21.09
C ARG A 274 -13.95 -5.39 20.22
N GLU A 275 -12.68 -5.17 20.56
CA GLU A 275 -11.54 -5.70 19.81
C GLU A 275 -11.16 -7.13 20.21
N ALA A 276 -11.50 -7.54 21.44
CA ALA A 276 -11.19 -8.87 21.96
C ALA A 276 -11.82 -9.98 21.09
N GLY A 277 -10.99 -10.89 20.56
CA GLY A 277 -11.41 -11.99 19.68
C GLY A 277 -11.48 -11.64 18.19
N ARG A 278 -11.06 -10.43 17.79
CA ARG A 278 -10.85 -10.05 16.39
C ARG A 278 -9.39 -10.18 16.00
N HIS A 279 -9.15 -10.69 14.80
CA HIS A 279 -7.84 -10.98 14.26
C HIS A 279 -7.69 -10.39 12.85
N VAL A 280 -6.50 -9.91 12.52
CA VAL A 280 -6.17 -9.38 11.21
C VAL A 280 -5.19 -10.33 10.53
N ARG A 281 -5.46 -10.67 9.27
CA ARG A 281 -4.54 -11.34 8.36
C ARG A 281 -4.30 -10.46 7.15
N VAL A 282 -3.07 -10.42 6.66
CA VAL A 282 -2.75 -9.70 5.42
C VAL A 282 -2.22 -10.70 4.39
N LEU A 283 -2.75 -10.63 3.17
CA LEU A 283 -2.30 -11.42 2.03
C LEU A 283 -1.69 -10.49 0.99
N TYR A 284 -0.51 -10.83 0.48
CA TYR A 284 0.10 -10.22 -0.69
C TYR A 284 0.09 -11.21 -1.85
N ASN A 285 -0.57 -10.86 -2.94
CA ASN A 285 -0.77 -11.74 -4.10
C ASN A 285 -1.34 -13.12 -3.73
N GLY A 286 -2.27 -13.13 -2.77
CA GLY A 286 -2.90 -14.34 -2.25
C GLY A 286 -2.08 -15.15 -1.26
N GLN A 287 -0.86 -14.73 -0.93
CA GLN A 287 0.00 -15.41 0.06
C GLN A 287 0.01 -14.64 1.39
N PRO A 288 -0.14 -15.30 2.55
CA PRO A 288 0.01 -14.66 3.85
C PRO A 288 1.40 -14.04 4.01
N ILE A 289 1.47 -12.81 4.52
CA ILE A 289 2.73 -12.16 4.89
C ILE A 289 2.99 -12.29 6.39
N LYS A 290 4.26 -12.29 6.79
CA LYS A 290 4.64 -12.26 8.21
C LYS A 290 4.56 -10.83 8.73
N LEU A 291 3.56 -10.58 9.56
CA LEU A 291 3.33 -9.27 10.18
C LEU A 291 4.30 -9.03 11.34
N ARG A 292 4.66 -7.76 11.56
CA ARG A 292 5.55 -7.30 12.65
C ARG A 292 4.92 -7.28 14.05
N CYS A 293 3.76 -7.91 14.28
CA CYS A 293 3.30 -8.11 15.67
C CYS A 293 4.30 -9.02 16.41
N ALA A 294 4.37 -8.93 17.74
CA ALA A 294 5.38 -9.64 18.53
C ALA A 294 4.82 -10.95 19.11
N PRO A 295 5.38 -12.14 18.81
CA PRO A 295 6.39 -12.43 17.77
C PRO A 295 5.77 -12.42 16.35
N ALA A 296 6.62 -12.25 15.33
CA ALA A 296 6.18 -12.15 13.94
C ALA A 296 5.39 -13.38 13.50
N ARG A 297 4.23 -13.16 12.87
CA ARG A 297 3.26 -14.21 12.53
C ARG A 297 2.31 -13.78 11.42
N GLU A 298 1.61 -14.73 10.82
CA GLU A 298 0.67 -14.47 9.72
C GLU A 298 -0.64 -13.81 10.16
N THR A 299 -0.95 -13.83 11.47
CA THR A 299 -2.19 -13.27 12.02
C THR A 299 -1.92 -12.50 13.32
N CYS A 300 -2.37 -11.26 13.42
CA CYS A 300 -2.30 -10.47 14.66
C CYS A 300 -3.69 -10.34 15.27
N THR A 301 -3.79 -10.09 16.57
CA THR A 301 -5.02 -9.52 17.12
C THR A 301 -5.23 -8.12 16.54
N LEU A 302 -6.48 -7.64 16.49
CA LEU A 302 -6.76 -6.29 16.02
C LEU A 302 -6.01 -5.22 16.83
N ALA A 303 -5.91 -5.40 18.15
CA ALA A 303 -5.17 -4.50 19.03
C ALA A 303 -3.67 -4.42 18.69
N GLU A 304 -3.01 -5.57 18.45
CA GLU A 304 -1.60 -5.58 18.03
C GLU A 304 -1.41 -4.97 16.65
N PHE A 305 -2.34 -5.22 15.72
CA PHE A 305 -2.30 -4.62 14.39
C PHE A 305 -2.44 -3.10 14.46
N ASN A 306 -3.37 -2.60 15.28
CA ASN A 306 -3.54 -1.17 15.55
C ASN A 306 -2.28 -0.55 16.18
N ALA A 307 -1.64 -1.22 17.14
CA ALA A 307 -0.40 -0.75 17.75
C ALA A 307 0.77 -0.72 16.75
N MET A 308 0.83 -1.68 15.82
CA MET A 308 1.85 -1.77 14.78
C MET A 308 1.69 -0.70 13.70
N VAL A 309 0.47 -0.47 13.23
CA VAL A 309 0.19 0.46 12.11
C VAL A 309 -0.04 1.89 12.59
N GLY A 310 -0.58 2.06 13.80
CA GLY A 310 -0.95 3.36 14.37
C GLY A 310 0.11 4.45 14.30
N PRO A 311 1.41 4.17 14.56
CA PRO A 311 2.48 5.17 14.42
C PRO A 311 2.61 5.76 13.01
N PHE A 312 2.20 5.02 11.98
CA PHE A 312 2.20 5.48 10.59
C PHE A 312 0.92 6.20 10.19
N CYS A 313 -0.14 6.18 11.01
CA CYS A 313 -1.39 6.87 10.68
C CYS A 313 -1.26 8.40 10.84
N VAL A 314 -1.80 9.13 9.87
CA VAL A 314 -1.87 10.60 9.91
C VAL A 314 -3.30 11.03 10.22
N GLN A 315 -3.48 11.84 11.26
CA GLN A 315 -4.79 12.36 11.65
C GLN A 315 -5.05 13.72 10.99
N ASP A 316 -4.05 14.61 11.00
CA ASP A 316 -4.12 15.92 10.34
C ASP A 316 -2.92 16.10 9.41
N PHE A 317 -3.11 15.71 8.15
CA PHE A 317 -2.05 15.74 7.14
C PHE A 317 -1.53 17.16 6.87
N ALA A 318 -2.40 18.17 6.94
CA ALA A 318 -1.99 19.54 6.69
C ALA A 318 -1.17 20.09 7.86
N ALA A 319 -1.65 19.90 9.10
CA ALA A 319 -0.94 20.36 10.29
C ALA A 319 0.40 19.64 10.48
N GLU A 320 0.42 18.31 10.32
CA GLU A 320 1.64 17.51 10.45
C GLU A 320 2.67 17.86 9.36
N GLY A 321 2.22 18.18 8.14
CA GLY A 321 3.09 18.65 7.06
C GLY A 321 3.64 20.07 7.26
N GLN A 322 2.95 20.93 8.01
CA GLN A 322 3.33 22.34 8.21
C GLN A 322 4.17 22.56 9.47
N ALA A 323 3.80 21.96 10.61
CA ALA A 323 4.42 22.22 11.91
C ALA A 323 5.93 21.94 11.91
N ARG A 324 6.37 20.89 11.20
CA ARG A 324 7.78 20.48 11.17
C ARG A 324 8.63 21.23 10.14
N ALA A 325 8.03 21.75 9.08
CA ALA A 325 8.74 22.63 8.15
C ALA A 325 9.22 23.93 8.83
N GLY A 326 8.48 24.39 9.86
CA GLY A 326 8.89 25.51 10.71
C GLY A 326 10.08 25.18 11.61
N GLU A 327 10.09 24.00 12.24
CA GLU A 327 11.17 23.56 13.15
C GLU A 327 12.50 23.36 12.42
N VAL A 328 12.49 22.79 11.21
CA VAL A 328 13.70 22.61 10.39
C VAL A 328 14.28 23.96 9.96
N LYS A 329 13.43 24.91 9.55
CA LYS A 329 13.86 26.28 9.22
C LYS A 329 14.43 27.02 10.43
N ALA A 330 13.84 26.83 11.62
CA ALA A 330 14.33 27.42 12.85
C ALA A 330 15.69 26.83 13.26
N LYS A 331 15.89 25.52 13.16
CA LYS A 331 17.20 24.89 13.42
C LYS A 331 18.27 25.37 12.44
N ALA A 332 17.94 25.47 11.16
CA ALA A 332 18.86 25.98 10.13
C ALA A 332 19.24 27.45 10.34
N SER A 333 18.31 28.30 10.82
CA SER A 333 18.61 29.71 11.11
C SER A 333 19.39 29.90 12.42
N THR A 334 19.23 29.02 13.40
CA THR A 334 20.00 29.06 14.66
C THR A 334 21.40 28.46 14.56
N GLY A 335 21.65 27.59 13.58
CA GLY A 335 22.93 26.90 13.39
C GLY A 335 24.01 27.71 12.65
N PHE A 336 23.75 28.96 12.26
CA PHE A 336 24.64 29.77 11.41
C PHE A 336 25.37 30.92 12.14
N ASN A 337 25.43 30.90 13.48
CA ASN A 337 26.20 31.87 14.25
C ASN A 337 26.97 31.17 15.38
N THR A 338 28.21 30.75 15.11
CA THR A 338 29.35 30.70 16.07
C THR A 338 30.52 29.90 15.47
N GLN A 339 31.11 30.38 14.38
CA GLN A 339 32.54 30.18 14.11
C GLN A 339 33.10 31.45 13.47
N THR A 340 33.42 32.41 14.34
CA THR A 340 34.40 33.46 14.10
C THR A 340 35.21 33.57 15.39
N GLU A 341 36.34 32.87 15.42
CA GLU A 341 37.70 33.38 15.75
C GLU A 341 38.71 32.22 15.72
#